data_AF-A0AAU9JCP3-F1
#
_entry.id   AF-A0AAU9JCP3-F1
#
_cell.length_a   1.000
_cell.length_b   1.000
_cell.length_c   1.000
_cell.angle_alpha   90.00
_cell.angle_beta   90.00
_cell.angle_gamma   90.00
#
_symmetry.space_group_name_H-M   'P 1'
#
loop_
_entity.id
_entity.type
_entity.pdbx_description
1 polymer ?
#
loop_
_entity_poly.entity_id
_entity_poly.type
_entity_poly.pdbx_seq_one_letter_code
_entity_poly.pdbx_strand_id
1 'polypeptide(L)'
;MIRRFINLNMKRKRSPTQTKLNFQVANKYKTCPECDKEMYYKLLDFHIGSSDCIKNINSIANTQKKAPIITQSPLPSTRTMQRSFISPPPTINAYDVLMNTPQTKIIQNFHLTFLGESGGRKQWDFAIDNKEIGDFISRKHFLKESSKDPCQIILTASTSHSSRNPLSFYDFIRLQGFSPGILKSCLQKSIRQGIRNKAIRLALQMAVNCGLKELCRRLCVIVLEDCFLHPDYPLLAWCMVAGDEYQYSQEILDSVIQIVADVSTLNYRDVLYIESSSSLFKQWSTSNEIVKAMLIRAYYKGMKGDIEMLSKYSAQWMERFRADSEWMDFIRKVHYKLPVWTLEEIRGGLRVEDVPLQGIDFNCSNMLDILLQDDIFMFQLEEALNRPRKTIKEYLCETIWTQRGGVNYRKYITDYPSTLTVNLQAPENNFEPDPVFVKLVLPRLNELSYKEIVRKFKISQKAMKNKIQGNKEN
;
A
#
# COMPACT_ATOMS: atom_id res chain seq x y z
N MET A 1 -61.03 27.26 26.02
CA MET A 1 -61.24 27.73 24.63
C MET A 1 -59.94 27.45 23.87
N ILE A 2 -59.76 26.65 22.82
CA ILE A 2 -60.56 25.82 21.89
C ILE A 2 -59.51 24.83 21.28
N ARG A 3 -59.57 23.52 21.54
CA ARG A 3 -59.86 22.38 20.62
C ARG A 3 -59.48 22.52 19.12
N ARG A 4 -58.65 21.58 18.61
CA ARG A 4 -58.92 20.58 17.51
C ARG A 4 -57.58 20.04 16.94
N PHE A 5 -57.23 18.76 17.11
CA PHE A 5 -57.58 17.58 16.28
C PHE A 5 -57.30 17.73 14.78
N ILE A 6 -56.36 16.92 14.25
CA ILE A 6 -56.56 16.04 13.07
C ILE A 6 -55.53 14.89 13.13
N ASN A 7 -56.08 13.68 13.18
CA ASN A 7 -55.44 12.38 12.96
C ASN A 7 -55.25 12.16 11.46
N LEU A 8 -54.10 11.64 11.02
CA LEU A 8 -53.99 10.93 9.74
C LEU A 8 -53.30 9.57 9.93
N ASN A 9 -54.16 8.56 10.07
CA ASN A 9 -53.86 7.14 9.93
C ASN A 9 -53.51 6.83 8.47
N MET A 10 -52.26 6.47 8.18
CA MET A 10 -51.91 5.77 6.92
C MET A 10 -51.80 4.27 7.16
N LYS A 11 -52.85 3.54 6.76
CA LYS A 11 -52.86 2.09 6.61
C LYS A 11 -51.91 1.69 5.47
N ARG A 12 -50.73 1.14 5.79
CA ARG A 12 -49.90 0.43 4.79
C ARG A 12 -50.40 -1.00 4.61
N LYS A 13 -50.82 -1.31 3.38
CA LYS A 13 -51.14 -2.66 2.91
C LYS A 13 -49.88 -3.55 2.99
N ARG A 14 -49.97 -4.70 3.66
CA ARG A 14 -48.98 -5.78 3.59
C ARG A 14 -49.21 -6.56 2.30
N SER A 15 -48.20 -6.71 1.46
CA SER A 15 -48.16 -7.75 0.42
C SER A 15 -47.46 -9.00 0.97
N PRO A 16 -47.95 -10.22 0.68
CA PRO A 16 -47.28 -11.46 1.05
C PRO A 16 -46.58 -12.06 -0.17
N THR A 17 -45.25 -12.05 -0.16
CA THR A 17 -44.44 -12.97 -0.98
C THR A 17 -43.07 -13.14 -0.35
N GLN A 18 -43.02 -13.97 0.70
CA GLN A 18 -41.77 -14.60 1.13
C GLN A 18 -41.42 -15.69 0.11
N THR A 19 -40.63 -15.34 -0.89
CA THR A 19 -39.89 -16.33 -1.66
C THR A 19 -38.78 -16.84 -0.75
N LYS A 20 -38.89 -18.09 -0.29
CA LYS A 20 -37.83 -18.80 0.43
C LYS A 20 -36.59 -18.86 -0.48
N LEU A 21 -35.63 -17.97 -0.27
CA LEU A 21 -34.28 -18.11 -0.78
C LEU A 21 -33.62 -19.25 0.00
N ASN A 22 -33.57 -20.43 -0.62
CA ASN A 22 -32.71 -21.53 -0.20
C ASN A 22 -31.25 -21.09 -0.37
N PHE A 23 -30.69 -20.46 0.66
CA PHE A 23 -29.25 -20.39 0.83
C PHE A 23 -28.77 -21.75 1.36
N GLN A 24 -28.61 -22.71 0.45
CA GLN A 24 -27.60 -23.73 0.68
C GLN A 24 -26.25 -23.03 0.51
N VAL A 25 -25.76 -22.43 1.59
CA VAL A 25 -24.35 -22.05 1.69
C VAL A 25 -23.60 -23.38 1.61
N ALA A 26 -23.07 -23.69 0.42
CA ALA A 26 -22.12 -24.79 0.27
C ALA A 26 -21.04 -24.58 1.34
N ASN A 27 -20.89 -25.56 2.24
CA ASN A 27 -19.96 -25.49 3.36
C ASN A 27 -18.58 -25.10 2.82
N LYS A 28 -18.15 -23.86 3.10
CA LYS A 28 -16.87 -23.31 2.63
C LYS A 28 -15.67 -24.00 3.29
N TYR A 29 -15.94 -24.79 4.32
CA TYR A 29 -14.97 -25.61 5.02
C TYR A 29 -15.14 -27.06 4.58
N LYS A 30 -14.00 -27.69 4.27
CA LYS A 30 -13.89 -29.12 4.00
C LYS A 30 -12.96 -29.73 5.04
N THR A 31 -13.27 -30.95 5.44
CA THR A 31 -12.40 -31.77 6.27
C THR A 31 -11.27 -32.33 5.40
N CYS A 32 -10.02 -32.16 5.83
CA CYS A 32 -8.87 -32.78 5.18
C CYS A 32 -9.00 -34.30 5.24
N PRO A 33 -8.95 -35.01 4.09
CA PRO A 33 -9.08 -36.47 4.07
C PRO A 33 -7.90 -37.19 4.74
N GLU A 34 -6.73 -36.55 4.84
CA GLU A 34 -5.51 -37.15 5.40
C GLU A 34 -5.41 -36.99 6.92
N CYS A 35 -5.88 -35.87 7.50
CA CYS A 35 -5.69 -35.61 8.93
C CYS A 35 -6.96 -35.21 9.71
N ASP A 36 -8.12 -35.18 9.06
CA ASP A 36 -9.43 -34.81 9.62
C ASP A 36 -9.56 -33.36 10.14
N LYS A 37 -8.63 -32.45 9.81
CA LYS A 37 -8.78 -31.02 10.14
C LYS A 37 -9.79 -30.33 9.22
N GLU A 38 -10.76 -29.62 9.79
CA GLU A 38 -11.62 -28.71 9.02
C GLU A 38 -10.86 -27.45 8.60
N MET A 39 -10.93 -27.11 7.32
CA MET A 39 -10.31 -25.89 6.80
C MET A 39 -11.00 -25.39 5.53
N TYR A 40 -10.70 -24.16 5.17
CA TYR A 40 -11.25 -23.53 3.97
C TYR A 40 -10.84 -24.29 2.71
N TYR A 41 -11.80 -24.62 1.83
CA TYR A 41 -11.57 -25.55 0.71
C TYR A 41 -10.45 -25.14 -0.25
N LYS A 42 -10.13 -23.84 -0.38
CA LYS A 42 -9.02 -23.36 -1.22
C LYS A 42 -7.63 -23.61 -0.63
N LEU A 43 -7.55 -23.94 0.66
CA LEU A 43 -6.30 -24.25 1.36
C LEU A 43 -6.07 -25.77 1.48
N LEU A 44 -7.03 -26.58 1.03
CA LEU A 44 -7.02 -28.03 1.22
C LEU A 44 -5.82 -28.67 0.50
N ASP A 45 -5.57 -28.29 -0.75
CA ASP A 45 -4.48 -28.85 -1.57
C ASP A 45 -3.10 -28.49 -0.99
N PHE A 46 -2.94 -27.26 -0.48
CA PHE A 46 -1.72 -26.83 0.19
C PHE A 46 -1.50 -27.58 1.50
N HIS A 47 -2.57 -27.79 2.27
CA HIS A 47 -2.48 -28.53 3.50
C HIS A 47 -2.10 -29.99 3.24
N ILE A 48 -2.73 -30.67 2.28
CA ILE A 48 -2.41 -32.05 1.89
C ILE A 48 -0.93 -32.20 1.46
N GLY A 49 -0.34 -31.17 0.84
CA GLY A 49 1.09 -31.16 0.48
C GLY A 49 2.05 -30.72 1.61
N SER A 50 1.54 -30.31 2.77
CA SER A 50 2.36 -29.76 3.87
C SER A 50 2.76 -30.83 4.91
N SER A 51 3.89 -30.62 5.57
CA SER A 51 4.33 -31.43 6.71
C SER A 51 3.36 -31.40 7.91
N ASP A 52 2.36 -30.51 7.90
CA ASP A 52 1.39 -30.34 8.97
C ASP A 52 0.14 -31.24 8.78
N CYS A 53 0.10 -31.99 7.69
CA CYS A 53 -0.96 -32.92 7.28
C CYS A 53 -0.48 -34.38 7.34
N ILE A 54 0.02 -34.81 8.51
CA ILE A 54 0.55 -36.16 8.68
C ILE A 54 -0.46 -37.03 9.45
N LYS A 55 -1.12 -37.96 8.76
CA LYS A 55 -1.36 -39.29 9.29
C LYS A 55 -0.59 -40.29 8.42
N ASN A 56 0.36 -40.99 9.05
CA ASN A 56 1.04 -42.19 8.56
C ASN A 56 1.61 -42.17 7.13
N ILE A 57 2.88 -41.81 7.04
CA ILE A 57 3.75 -42.17 5.92
C ILE A 57 3.95 -43.69 5.94
N ASN A 58 3.29 -44.37 5.01
CA ASN A 58 3.79 -45.58 4.38
C ASN A 58 3.18 -45.65 2.99
N SER A 59 3.87 -45.08 1.99
CA SER A 59 4.24 -45.77 0.76
C SER A 59 4.46 -44.80 -0.41
N ILE A 60 5.36 -45.26 -1.28
CA ILE A 60 5.49 -44.96 -2.71
C ILE A 60 6.63 -44.00 -3.08
N ALA A 61 7.68 -44.70 -3.52
CA ALA A 61 8.79 -44.25 -4.33
C ALA A 61 8.41 -44.04 -5.80
N ASN A 62 9.29 -43.27 -6.47
CA ASN A 62 9.65 -43.32 -7.88
C ASN A 62 8.58 -43.02 -8.95
N THR A 63 8.77 -41.89 -9.63
CA THR A 63 8.78 -41.89 -11.11
C THR A 63 9.51 -40.68 -11.68
N GLN A 64 10.63 -40.93 -12.36
CA GLN A 64 11.25 -40.02 -13.33
C GLN A 64 10.54 -40.17 -14.69
N LYS A 65 10.26 -39.07 -15.39
CA LYS A 65 10.03 -39.08 -16.85
C LYS A 65 10.62 -37.87 -17.56
N LYS A 66 11.08 -38.17 -18.78
CA LYS A 66 11.94 -37.44 -19.71
C LYS A 66 11.29 -36.22 -20.37
N ALA A 67 12.12 -35.24 -20.72
CA ALA A 67 11.79 -34.09 -21.56
C ALA A 67 11.84 -34.43 -23.07
N PRO A 68 11.04 -33.75 -23.93
CA PRO A 68 11.16 -33.87 -25.37
C PRO A 68 12.02 -32.76 -25.99
N ILE A 69 12.70 -33.16 -27.07
CA ILE A 69 13.58 -32.37 -27.95
C ILE A 69 12.72 -31.52 -28.89
N ILE A 70 13.01 -30.22 -29.00
CA ILE A 70 12.36 -29.29 -29.92
C ILE A 70 13.22 -29.14 -31.17
N THR A 71 12.64 -29.48 -32.32
CA THR A 71 13.17 -29.25 -33.68
C THR A 71 12.93 -27.81 -34.13
N GLN A 72 13.98 -27.16 -34.64
CA GLN A 72 13.95 -25.80 -35.19
C GLN A 72 13.39 -25.79 -36.62
N SER A 73 12.52 -24.82 -36.92
CA SER A 73 11.98 -24.51 -38.26
C SER A 73 12.71 -23.32 -38.89
N PRO A 74 12.81 -23.25 -40.25
CA PRO A 74 13.67 -22.29 -40.93
C PRO A 74 13.04 -20.91 -41.13
N LEU A 75 13.92 -19.90 -41.17
CA LEU A 75 13.66 -18.48 -41.41
C LEU A 75 13.01 -18.20 -42.77
N PRO A 76 12.02 -17.29 -42.86
CA PRO A 76 11.50 -16.83 -44.14
C PRO A 76 12.38 -15.72 -44.73
N SER A 77 12.46 -15.77 -46.06
CA SER A 77 13.25 -14.93 -46.94
C SER A 77 12.81 -13.46 -46.97
N THR A 78 13.80 -12.59 -47.10
CA THR A 78 13.70 -11.14 -47.27
C THR A 78 12.94 -10.78 -48.54
N ARG A 79 11.77 -10.18 -48.39
CA ARG A 79 10.96 -9.63 -49.48
C ARG A 79 11.18 -8.11 -49.56
N THR A 80 11.82 -7.67 -50.63
CA THR A 80 12.07 -6.26 -50.96
C THR A 80 10.75 -5.54 -51.21
N MET A 81 10.32 -4.66 -50.31
CA MET A 81 9.15 -3.80 -50.51
C MET A 81 9.50 -2.62 -51.41
N GLN A 82 8.79 -2.50 -52.55
CA GLN A 82 8.73 -1.29 -53.35
C GLN A 82 8.01 -0.18 -52.57
N ARG A 83 8.68 0.98 -52.41
CA ARG A 83 8.10 2.19 -51.81
C ARG A 83 7.17 2.87 -52.83
N SER A 84 5.87 2.70 -52.65
CA SER A 84 4.87 3.60 -53.22
C SER A 84 4.83 4.89 -52.38
N PHE A 85 5.04 6.04 -53.01
CA PHE A 85 4.83 7.36 -52.40
C PHE A 85 3.34 7.57 -52.13
N ILE A 86 2.93 7.39 -50.87
CA ILE A 86 1.59 7.72 -50.39
C ILE A 86 1.63 9.17 -49.93
N SER A 87 0.77 10.01 -50.51
CA SER A 87 0.54 11.39 -50.09
C SER A 87 0.32 11.45 -48.57
N PRO A 88 0.88 12.44 -47.84
CA PRO A 88 0.68 12.53 -46.41
C PRO A 88 -0.82 12.59 -46.11
N PRO A 89 -1.35 11.75 -45.21
CA PRO A 89 -2.75 11.77 -44.86
C PRO A 89 -3.13 13.16 -44.37
N PRO A 90 -4.36 13.63 -44.67
CA PRO A 90 -4.84 14.91 -44.19
C PRO A 90 -4.64 15.01 -42.68
N THR A 91 -4.02 16.10 -42.24
CA THR A 91 -3.79 16.40 -40.82
C THR A 91 -5.14 16.49 -40.13
N ILE A 92 -5.52 15.43 -39.41
CA ILE A 92 -6.71 15.40 -38.58
C ILE A 92 -6.53 16.47 -37.50
N ASN A 93 -7.41 17.47 -37.47
CA ASN A 93 -7.39 18.50 -36.44
C ASN A 93 -7.59 17.82 -35.06
N ALA A 94 -6.78 18.21 -34.08
CA ALA A 94 -6.89 17.69 -32.70
C ALA A 94 -8.32 17.82 -32.13
N TYR A 95 -9.09 18.80 -32.58
CA TYR A 95 -10.50 18.96 -32.25
C TYR A 95 -11.38 17.82 -32.79
N ASP A 96 -11.17 17.40 -34.04
CA ASP A 96 -11.93 16.31 -34.66
C ASP A 96 -11.58 14.95 -34.04
N VAL A 97 -10.32 14.76 -33.63
CA VAL A 97 -9.93 13.60 -32.81
C VAL A 97 -10.67 13.64 -31.48
N LEU A 98 -10.72 14.79 -30.81
CA LEU A 98 -11.34 14.91 -29.49
C LEU A 98 -12.88 14.71 -29.52
N MET A 99 -13.54 15.18 -30.58
CA MET A 99 -15.00 15.08 -30.72
C MET A 99 -15.45 13.71 -31.23
N ASN A 100 -14.60 12.99 -31.98
CA ASN A 100 -14.93 11.68 -32.55
C ASN A 100 -14.33 10.50 -31.79
N THR A 101 -13.43 10.71 -30.82
CA THR A 101 -12.90 9.61 -29.99
C THR A 101 -13.96 9.20 -28.96
N PRO A 102 -14.47 7.95 -29.00
CA PRO A 102 -15.44 7.48 -28.02
C PRO A 102 -14.83 7.58 -26.62
N GLN A 103 -15.41 8.40 -25.75
CA GLN A 103 -14.99 8.44 -24.34
C GLN A 103 -15.41 7.13 -23.68
N THR A 104 -14.46 6.21 -23.47
CA THR A 104 -14.78 4.97 -22.77
C THR A 104 -14.99 5.28 -21.30
N LYS A 105 -16.19 4.90 -20.83
CA LYS A 105 -16.61 5.10 -19.45
C LYS A 105 -16.84 3.75 -18.81
N ILE A 106 -16.03 3.41 -17.82
CA ILE A 106 -16.19 2.21 -17.00
C ILE A 106 -16.83 2.62 -15.68
N ILE A 107 -17.88 1.90 -15.25
CA ILE A 107 -18.45 2.04 -13.91
C ILE A 107 -18.14 0.76 -13.17
N GLN A 108 -17.44 0.86 -12.04
CA GLN A 108 -17.10 -0.28 -11.19
C GLN A 108 -17.29 0.05 -9.72
N ASN A 109 -17.53 -1.00 -8.94
CA ASN A 109 -17.66 -0.98 -7.50
C ASN A 109 -16.54 -1.84 -6.90
N PHE A 110 -15.81 -1.27 -5.95
CA PHE A 110 -14.82 -1.95 -5.14
C PHE A 110 -15.47 -2.43 -3.85
N HIS A 111 -15.84 -3.71 -3.84
CA HIS A 111 -16.53 -4.34 -2.73
C HIS A 111 -15.56 -4.99 -1.74
N LEU A 112 -15.80 -4.76 -0.44
CA LEU A 112 -15.07 -5.35 0.67
C LEU A 112 -16.01 -6.22 1.51
N THR A 113 -15.66 -7.49 1.70
CA THR A 113 -16.39 -8.43 2.56
C THR A 113 -15.52 -8.92 3.71
N PHE A 114 -16.01 -8.84 4.95
CA PHE A 114 -15.35 -9.43 6.10
C PHE A 114 -15.67 -10.94 6.18
N LEU A 115 -14.64 -11.78 6.21
CA LEU A 115 -14.79 -13.24 6.25
C LEU A 115 -14.70 -13.82 7.67
N GLY A 116 -14.30 -13.01 8.66
CA GLY A 116 -14.08 -13.44 10.04
C GLY A 116 -12.61 -13.34 10.46
N GLU A 117 -12.23 -14.13 11.45
CA GLU A 117 -10.87 -14.17 12.01
C GLU A 117 -10.32 -15.60 11.97
N SER A 118 -9.05 -15.74 11.61
CA SER A 118 -8.34 -17.00 11.62
C SER A 118 -6.90 -16.79 12.05
N GLY A 119 -6.45 -17.53 13.07
CA GLY A 119 -5.09 -17.42 13.61
C GLY A 119 -4.73 -16.03 14.11
N GLY A 120 -5.67 -15.29 14.72
CA GLY A 120 -5.47 -13.91 15.17
C GLY A 120 -5.50 -12.86 14.06
N ARG A 121 -5.71 -13.28 12.80
CA ARG A 121 -5.74 -12.39 11.63
C ARG A 121 -7.15 -12.23 11.11
N LYS A 122 -7.58 -10.98 10.94
CA LYS A 122 -8.83 -10.62 10.26
C LYS A 122 -8.73 -10.98 8.78
N GLN A 123 -9.72 -11.68 8.25
CA GLN A 123 -9.75 -12.17 6.87
C GLN A 123 -10.73 -11.33 6.06
N TRP A 124 -10.30 -10.89 4.88
CA TRP A 124 -11.06 -10.03 3.98
C TRP A 124 -11.11 -10.62 2.58
N ASP A 125 -12.25 -10.46 1.92
CA ASP A 125 -12.41 -10.73 0.50
C ASP A 125 -12.65 -9.42 -0.25
N PHE A 126 -12.13 -9.36 -1.48
CA PHE A 126 -12.12 -8.15 -2.30
C PHE A 126 -12.64 -8.50 -3.68
N ALA A 127 -13.58 -7.70 -4.18
CA ALA A 127 -14.09 -7.85 -5.54
C ALA A 127 -14.19 -6.48 -6.21
N ILE A 128 -13.87 -6.42 -7.49
CA ILE A 128 -14.10 -5.24 -8.34
C ILE A 128 -15.00 -5.65 -9.50
N ASP A 129 -16.27 -5.28 -9.41
CA ASP A 129 -17.30 -5.65 -10.38
C ASP A 129 -18.19 -4.43 -10.72
N ASN A 130 -19.25 -4.63 -11.49
CA ASN A 130 -20.17 -3.55 -11.88
C ASN A 130 -21.40 -3.45 -10.95
N LYS A 131 -21.48 -4.24 -9.88
CA LYS A 131 -22.65 -4.32 -9.00
C LYS A 131 -22.36 -3.59 -7.71
N GLU A 132 -23.16 -2.58 -7.40
CA GLU A 132 -23.14 -1.94 -6.08
C GLU A 132 -23.78 -2.89 -5.06
N ILE A 133 -22.95 -3.54 -4.24
CA ILE A 133 -23.36 -4.51 -3.23
C ILE A 133 -22.91 -4.00 -1.86
N GLY A 134 -23.78 -4.04 -0.85
CA GLY A 134 -23.41 -3.71 0.52
C GLY A 134 -24.31 -2.63 1.13
N ASP A 135 -24.17 -2.48 2.45
CA ASP A 135 -24.96 -1.55 3.24
C ASP A 135 -24.38 -0.13 3.16
N PHE A 136 -23.05 -0.02 3.03
CA PHE A 136 -22.36 1.24 2.77
C PHE A 136 -21.92 1.31 1.31
N ILE A 137 -22.12 2.48 0.69
CA ILE A 137 -21.64 2.82 -0.66
C ILE A 137 -21.05 4.23 -0.59
N SER A 138 -19.79 4.40 -0.98
CA SER A 138 -19.11 5.69 -1.05
C SER A 138 -19.68 6.54 -2.19
N ARG A 139 -19.41 7.85 -2.15
CA ARG A 139 -19.61 8.68 -3.36
C ARG A 139 -18.82 8.15 -4.56
N LYS A 140 -19.21 8.59 -5.75
CA LYS A 140 -18.50 8.29 -7.00
C LYS A 140 -17.14 8.99 -7.03
N HIS A 141 -16.11 8.22 -7.33
CA HIS A 141 -14.74 8.67 -7.57
C HIS A 141 -14.41 8.55 -9.05
N PHE A 142 -13.72 9.55 -9.58
CA PHE A 142 -13.35 9.58 -10.99
C PHE A 142 -11.85 9.41 -11.12
N LEU A 143 -11.42 8.28 -11.65
CA LEU A 143 -10.03 8.05 -12.03
C LEU A 143 -9.89 8.49 -13.48
N LYS A 144 -9.02 9.47 -13.71
CA LYS A 144 -8.77 10.05 -15.03
C LYS A 144 -7.28 9.96 -15.34
N GLU A 145 -6.95 9.47 -16.51
CA GLU A 145 -5.62 9.60 -17.07
C GLU A 145 -5.53 10.94 -17.81
N SER A 146 -4.50 11.74 -17.53
CA SER A 146 -4.35 13.09 -18.10
C SER A 146 -3.84 13.09 -19.55
N SER A 147 -3.75 11.92 -20.21
CA SER A 147 -3.22 11.79 -21.56
C SER A 147 -4.34 11.82 -22.62
N LYS A 148 -3.96 11.80 -23.91
CA LYS A 148 -4.76 12.05 -25.13
C LYS A 148 -5.99 11.14 -25.34
N ASP A 149 -6.32 10.28 -24.38
CA ASP A 149 -7.44 9.36 -24.39
C ASP A 149 -8.30 9.58 -23.12
N PRO A 150 -9.47 10.24 -23.21
CA PRO A 150 -10.33 10.56 -22.07
C PRO A 150 -11.11 9.32 -21.59
N CYS A 151 -10.39 8.26 -21.23
CA CYS A 151 -10.94 7.12 -20.52
C CYS A 151 -11.26 7.54 -19.08
N GLN A 152 -12.50 7.32 -18.65
CA GLN A 152 -12.95 7.62 -17.30
C GLN A 152 -13.41 6.35 -16.59
N ILE A 153 -12.78 6.04 -15.45
CA ILE A 153 -13.29 5.01 -14.54
C ILE A 153 -14.05 5.72 -13.42
N ILE A 154 -15.34 5.45 -13.32
CA ILE A 154 -16.17 5.79 -12.18
C ILE A 154 -16.10 4.64 -11.19
N LEU A 155 -15.57 4.91 -10.01
CA LEU A 155 -15.40 3.95 -8.94
C LEU A 155 -16.27 4.32 -7.74
N THR A 156 -17.00 3.35 -7.20
CA THR A 156 -17.58 3.42 -5.85
C THR A 156 -16.89 2.38 -4.97
N ALA A 157 -16.83 2.61 -3.66
CA ALA A 157 -16.40 1.61 -2.69
C ALA A 157 -17.61 1.19 -1.86
N SER A 158 -17.75 -0.10 -1.58
CA SER A 158 -18.86 -0.61 -0.79
C SER A 158 -18.44 -1.72 0.14
N THR A 159 -19.24 -1.94 1.19
CA THR A 159 -19.03 -3.05 2.12
C THR A 159 -20.34 -3.47 2.78
N SER A 160 -20.46 -4.76 3.06
CA SER A 160 -21.49 -5.36 3.91
C SER A 160 -21.12 -5.33 5.40
N HIS A 161 -19.88 -4.92 5.72
CA HIS A 161 -19.41 -4.82 7.10
C HIS A 161 -19.89 -3.53 7.74
N SER A 162 -21.13 -3.51 8.21
CA SER A 162 -21.63 -2.41 9.04
C SER A 162 -21.01 -2.49 10.43
N SER A 163 -20.09 -1.58 10.75
CA SER A 163 -19.51 -1.53 12.08
C SER A 163 -20.58 -1.24 13.12
N ARG A 164 -20.78 -2.13 14.10
CA ARG A 164 -21.62 -1.84 15.28
C ARG A 164 -20.93 -0.92 16.27
N ASN A 165 -19.59 -0.85 16.21
CA ASN A 165 -18.76 -0.10 17.15
C ASN A 165 -17.92 0.93 16.37
N PRO A 166 -18.09 2.23 16.61
CA PRO A 166 -17.28 3.24 15.94
C PRO A 166 -15.79 3.00 16.25
N LEU A 167 -14.91 3.31 15.29
CA LEU A 167 -13.46 3.17 15.46
C LEU A 167 -12.99 3.87 16.73
N SER A 168 -12.51 3.09 17.69
CA SER A 168 -11.70 3.60 18.78
C SER A 168 -10.25 3.52 18.35
N PHE A 169 -9.50 4.62 18.39
CA PHE A 169 -8.05 4.53 18.20
C PHE A 169 -7.37 4.14 19.52
N TYR A 170 -7.90 3.12 20.21
CA TYR A 170 -7.40 2.67 21.53
C TYR A 170 -7.26 3.82 22.54
N ASP A 171 -8.18 4.78 22.47
CA ASP A 171 -8.19 6.01 23.27
C ASP A 171 -6.91 6.88 23.17
N PHE A 172 -6.09 6.67 22.13
CA PHE A 172 -4.92 7.50 21.89
C PHE A 172 -5.32 8.93 21.49
N ILE A 173 -4.55 9.88 22.02
CA ILE A 173 -4.75 11.30 21.77
C ILE A 173 -3.91 11.79 20.59
N ARG A 174 -4.39 12.84 19.94
CA ARG A 174 -3.64 13.54 18.90
C ARG A 174 -2.42 14.24 19.48
N LEU A 175 -1.26 14.01 18.89
CA LEU A 175 -0.03 14.73 19.22
C LEU A 175 0.11 15.96 18.31
N GLN A 176 -0.31 17.13 18.79
CA GLN A 176 -0.37 18.38 18.01
C GLN A 176 0.99 18.87 17.48
N GLY A 177 2.09 18.46 18.11
CA GLY A 177 3.43 18.77 17.63
C GLY A 177 3.83 18.00 16.35
N PHE A 178 3.12 16.93 16.02
CA PHE A 178 3.47 16.05 14.90
C PHE A 178 2.59 16.32 13.69
N SER A 179 3.17 17.03 12.71
CA SER A 179 2.52 17.30 11.44
C SER A 179 2.36 16.02 10.59
N PRO A 180 1.43 15.99 9.62
CA PRO A 180 1.29 14.85 8.72
C PRO A 180 2.58 14.52 7.97
N GLY A 181 3.37 15.52 7.57
CA GLY A 181 4.65 15.32 6.86
C GLY A 181 5.67 14.56 7.70
N ILE A 182 5.81 14.92 8.98
CA ILE A 182 6.73 14.25 9.91
C ILE A 182 6.29 12.79 10.12
N LEU A 183 5.00 12.55 10.41
CA LEU A 183 4.50 11.20 10.67
C LEU A 183 4.67 10.28 9.45
N LYS A 184 4.37 10.77 8.24
CA LYS A 184 4.60 10.03 6.99
C LYS A 184 6.06 9.65 6.79
N SER A 185 6.96 10.60 7.03
CA SER A 185 8.41 10.42 6.85
C SER A 185 8.97 9.43 7.87
N CYS A 186 8.56 9.56 9.14
CA CYS A 186 8.95 8.65 10.22
C CYS A 186 8.42 7.24 9.96
N LEU A 187 7.13 7.09 9.64
CA LEU A 187 6.50 5.80 9.36
C LEU A 187 7.20 5.07 8.21
N GLN A 188 7.43 5.76 7.09
CA GLN A 188 8.12 5.18 5.94
C GLN A 188 9.50 4.67 6.32
N LYS A 189 10.31 5.48 7.02
CA LYS A 189 11.67 5.09 7.37
C LYS A 189 11.71 3.95 8.39
N SER A 190 10.79 3.92 9.36
CA SER A 190 10.67 2.79 10.28
C SER A 190 10.29 1.49 9.55
N ILE A 191 9.39 1.55 8.57
CA ILE A 191 9.05 0.38 7.75
C ILE A 191 10.24 -0.04 6.88
N ARG A 192 10.84 0.89 6.12
CA ARG A 192 12.02 0.67 5.28
C ARG A 192 13.14 -0.06 6.02
N GLN A 193 13.40 0.34 7.25
CA GLN A 193 14.47 -0.22 8.10
C GLN A 193 14.06 -1.48 8.87
N GLY A 194 12.82 -1.94 8.75
CA GLY A 194 12.34 -3.15 9.42
C GLY A 194 12.14 -2.97 10.94
N ILE A 195 11.89 -1.75 11.42
CA ILE A 195 11.74 -1.47 12.85
C ILE A 195 10.26 -1.56 13.24
N ARG A 196 9.77 -2.79 13.38
CA ARG A 196 8.36 -3.14 13.61
C ARG A 196 7.64 -2.31 14.67
N ASN A 197 8.11 -2.33 15.91
CA ASN A 197 7.40 -1.68 17.03
C ASN A 197 7.23 -0.16 16.81
N LYS A 198 8.27 0.49 16.26
CA LYS A 198 8.24 1.92 15.93
C LYS A 198 7.23 2.19 14.81
N ALA A 199 7.26 1.37 13.75
CA ALA A 199 6.34 1.48 12.63
C ALA A 199 4.87 1.36 13.07
N ILE A 200 4.55 0.38 13.92
CA ILE A 200 3.19 0.18 14.46
C ILE A 200 2.71 1.40 15.25
N ARG A 201 3.52 1.91 16.19
CA ARG A 201 3.17 3.11 17.00
C ARG A 201 3.02 4.35 16.13
N LEU A 202 3.91 4.55 15.15
CA LEU A 202 3.83 5.65 14.20
C LEU A 202 2.60 5.56 13.30
N ALA A 203 2.24 4.37 12.83
CA ALA A 203 1.04 4.15 12.03
C ALA A 203 -0.21 4.49 12.83
N LEU A 204 -0.32 4.01 14.07
CA LEU A 204 -1.44 4.32 14.95
C LEU A 204 -1.51 5.82 15.24
N GLN A 205 -0.38 6.47 15.55
CA GLN A 205 -0.35 7.92 15.76
C GLN A 205 -0.75 8.69 14.50
N MET A 206 -0.35 8.22 13.31
CA MET A 206 -0.77 8.81 12.03
C MET A 206 -2.27 8.64 11.81
N ALA A 207 -2.85 7.48 12.14
CA ALA A 207 -4.28 7.25 12.06
C ALA A 207 -5.07 8.18 13.00
N VAL A 208 -4.57 8.37 14.24
CA VAL A 208 -5.15 9.28 15.24
C VAL A 208 -5.07 10.74 14.78
N ASN A 209 -3.90 11.17 14.29
CA ASN A 209 -3.65 12.57 13.89
C ASN A 209 -4.32 12.95 12.57
N CYS A 210 -4.30 12.04 11.59
CA CYS A 210 -4.60 12.34 10.19
C CYS A 210 -5.77 11.52 9.62
N GLY A 211 -6.28 10.53 10.35
CA GLY A 211 -7.32 9.61 9.88
C GLY A 211 -6.75 8.38 9.17
N LEU A 212 -7.56 7.31 9.14
CA LEU A 212 -7.16 6.02 8.56
C LEU A 212 -6.94 6.12 7.03
N LYS A 213 -7.75 6.93 6.35
CA LYS A 213 -7.61 7.21 4.92
C LYS A 213 -6.22 7.69 4.55
N GLU A 214 -5.68 8.64 5.31
CA GLU A 214 -4.37 9.23 5.02
C GLU A 214 -3.22 8.26 5.34
N LEU A 215 -3.37 7.44 6.39
CA LEU A 215 -2.46 6.33 6.67
C LEU A 215 -2.44 5.35 5.49
N CYS A 216 -3.59 4.86 5.05
CA CYS A 216 -3.69 3.88 3.96
C CYS A 216 -3.14 4.43 2.64
N ARG A 217 -3.41 5.71 2.32
CA ARG A 217 -2.86 6.38 1.15
C ARG A 217 -1.33 6.37 1.13
N ARG A 218 -0.70 6.52 2.30
CA ARG A 218 0.77 6.46 2.43
C ARG A 218 1.28 5.02 2.43
N LEU A 219 0.59 4.10 3.10
CA LEU A 219 0.97 2.68 3.10
C LEU A 219 0.96 2.08 1.70
N CYS A 220 0.00 2.42 0.83
CA CYS A 220 0.02 1.96 -0.56
C CYS A 220 1.32 2.31 -1.30
N VAL A 221 1.93 3.47 -0.99
CA VAL A 221 3.23 3.85 -1.56
C VAL A 221 4.36 3.06 -0.90
N ILE A 222 4.41 3.05 0.43
CA ILE A 222 5.50 2.41 1.19
C ILE A 222 5.60 0.90 0.87
N VAL A 223 4.47 0.20 0.76
CA VAL A 223 4.44 -1.25 0.50
C VAL A 223 5.16 -1.60 -0.81
N LEU A 224 4.99 -0.78 -1.86
CA LEU A 224 5.62 -1.02 -3.15
C LEU A 224 7.02 -0.40 -3.24
N GLU A 225 7.25 0.77 -2.64
CA GLU A 225 8.54 1.48 -2.71
C GLU A 225 9.61 0.78 -1.86
N ASP A 226 9.26 0.34 -0.66
CA ASP A 226 10.23 -0.04 0.38
C ASP A 226 10.17 -1.50 0.80
N CYS A 227 9.13 -2.22 0.38
CA CYS A 227 8.81 -3.57 0.85
C CYS A 227 8.46 -4.49 -0.32
N PHE A 228 7.94 -5.66 0.00
CA PHE A 228 7.33 -6.57 -0.96
C PHE A 228 5.81 -6.44 -0.89
N LEU A 229 5.12 -6.73 -2.00
CA LEU A 229 3.67 -6.62 -2.11
C LEU A 229 2.96 -7.47 -1.04
N HIS A 230 2.08 -6.83 -0.27
CA HIS A 230 1.26 -7.49 0.74
C HIS A 230 -0.02 -8.10 0.11
N PRO A 231 -0.46 -9.31 0.51
CA PRO A 231 -1.69 -9.92 -0.04
C PRO A 231 -2.94 -9.06 0.17
N ASP A 232 -3.04 -8.39 1.32
CA ASP A 232 -4.15 -7.48 1.66
C ASP A 232 -3.94 -6.04 1.19
N TYR A 233 -3.07 -5.79 0.21
CA TYR A 233 -2.93 -4.46 -0.41
C TYR A 233 -4.27 -3.85 -0.88
N PRO A 234 -5.23 -4.62 -1.44
CA PRO A 234 -6.56 -4.12 -1.76
C PRO A 234 -7.29 -3.45 -0.58
N LEU A 235 -7.10 -3.91 0.66
CA LEU A 235 -7.72 -3.30 1.84
C LEU A 235 -7.27 -1.84 2.03
N LEU A 236 -5.98 -1.56 1.82
CA LEU A 236 -5.44 -0.20 1.92
C LEU A 236 -6.06 0.71 0.86
N ALA A 237 -6.15 0.24 -0.38
CA ALA A 237 -6.77 1.00 -1.46
C ALA A 237 -8.26 1.22 -1.19
N TRP A 238 -8.98 0.22 -0.68
CA TRP A 238 -10.39 0.33 -0.32
C TRP A 238 -10.61 1.39 0.75
N CYS A 239 -9.84 1.34 1.86
CA CYS A 239 -9.92 2.34 2.93
C CYS A 239 -9.62 3.75 2.42
N MET A 240 -8.65 3.90 1.51
CA MET A 240 -8.38 5.19 0.90
C MET A 240 -9.58 5.73 0.09
N VAL A 241 -10.26 4.87 -0.68
CA VAL A 241 -11.41 5.25 -1.52
C VAL A 241 -12.62 5.57 -0.65
N ALA A 242 -12.99 4.68 0.28
CA ALA A 242 -14.12 4.86 1.20
C ALA A 242 -14.04 6.20 1.94
N GLY A 243 -12.82 6.58 2.36
CA GLY A 243 -12.53 7.91 2.87
C GLY A 243 -13.22 8.21 4.20
N ASP A 244 -13.42 9.49 4.50
CA ASP A 244 -13.91 9.93 5.82
C ASP A 244 -15.45 9.81 5.96
N GLU A 245 -16.14 9.48 4.87
CA GLU A 245 -17.59 9.23 4.83
C GLU A 245 -17.96 7.88 5.46
N TYR A 246 -16.99 6.96 5.53
CA TYR A 246 -17.16 5.65 6.12
C TYR A 246 -16.71 5.63 7.59
N GLN A 247 -17.58 5.08 8.45
CA GLN A 247 -17.23 4.80 9.84
C GLN A 247 -16.44 3.49 9.91
N TYR A 248 -15.12 3.60 9.91
CA TYR A 248 -14.24 2.45 10.06
C TYR A 248 -14.55 1.66 11.33
N SER A 249 -14.38 0.35 11.26
CA SER A 249 -14.48 -0.54 12.41
C SER A 249 -13.10 -0.77 13.03
N GLN A 250 -13.08 -1.27 14.26
CA GLN A 250 -11.84 -1.68 14.93
C GLN A 250 -11.11 -2.76 14.13
N GLU A 251 -11.84 -3.72 13.55
CA GLU A 251 -11.28 -4.81 12.76
C GLU A 251 -10.53 -4.28 11.52
N ILE A 252 -11.01 -3.21 10.89
CA ILE A 252 -10.30 -2.60 9.76
C ILE A 252 -9.00 -1.95 10.22
N LEU A 253 -9.03 -1.19 11.32
CA LEU A 253 -7.81 -0.61 11.90
C LEU A 253 -6.80 -1.72 12.24
N ASP A 254 -7.24 -2.77 12.93
CA ASP A 254 -6.38 -3.90 13.33
C ASP A 254 -5.76 -4.59 12.12
N SER A 255 -6.50 -4.71 11.03
CA SER A 255 -6.02 -5.27 9.77
C SER A 255 -4.97 -4.37 9.12
N VAL A 256 -5.19 -3.04 9.11
CA VAL A 256 -4.21 -2.07 8.59
C VAL A 256 -2.93 -2.08 9.44
N ILE A 257 -3.06 -2.15 10.77
CA ILE A 257 -1.90 -2.27 11.67
C ILE A 257 -1.18 -3.60 11.48
N GLN A 258 -1.89 -4.70 11.22
CA GLN A 258 -1.28 -5.99 10.87
C GLN A 258 -0.46 -5.87 9.58
N ILE A 259 -0.96 -5.18 8.54
CA ILE A 259 -0.19 -4.94 7.31
C ILE A 259 1.10 -4.18 7.63
N VAL A 260 1.04 -3.12 8.46
CA VAL A 260 2.23 -2.38 8.91
C VAL A 260 3.22 -3.31 9.63
N ALA A 261 2.71 -4.15 10.53
CA ALA A 261 3.50 -5.09 11.29
C ALA A 261 4.19 -6.12 10.37
N ASP A 262 3.47 -6.68 9.39
CA ASP A 262 3.99 -7.65 8.44
C ASP A 262 5.07 -7.03 7.55
N VAL A 263 4.78 -5.91 6.90
CA VAL A 263 5.75 -5.29 6.00
C VAL A 263 6.97 -4.77 6.73
N SER A 264 6.84 -4.34 7.99
CA SER A 264 7.99 -3.96 8.82
C SER A 264 8.77 -5.15 9.41
N THR A 265 8.24 -6.37 9.36
CA THR A 265 8.95 -7.58 9.81
C THR A 265 9.67 -8.28 8.66
N LEU A 266 9.12 -8.18 7.45
CA LEU A 266 9.68 -8.84 6.29
C LEU A 266 11.11 -8.34 5.98
N ASN A 267 12.02 -9.22 5.59
CA ASN A 267 13.41 -8.85 5.26
C ASN A 267 13.67 -8.67 3.77
N TYR A 268 12.60 -8.63 2.98
CA TYR A 268 12.63 -8.59 1.53
C TYR A 268 11.93 -7.35 1.00
N ARG A 269 12.40 -6.86 -0.15
CA ARG A 269 11.79 -5.79 -0.93
C ARG A 269 11.70 -6.17 -2.39
N ASP A 270 10.74 -5.57 -3.09
CA ASP A 270 10.66 -5.68 -4.54
C ASP A 270 11.62 -4.71 -5.23
N VAL A 271 11.86 -4.92 -6.52
CA VAL A 271 12.61 -4.02 -7.39
C VAL A 271 11.76 -3.71 -8.60
N LEU A 272 11.72 -2.43 -8.97
CA LEU A 272 11.04 -1.99 -10.17
C LEU A 272 11.98 -2.05 -11.37
N TYR A 273 11.65 -2.87 -12.36
CA TYR A 273 12.42 -3.03 -13.60
C TYR A 273 11.73 -2.43 -14.82
N ILE A 274 10.43 -2.20 -14.74
CA ILE A 274 9.67 -1.64 -15.86
C ILE A 274 9.94 -0.13 -15.99
N GLU A 275 10.48 0.25 -17.14
CA GLU A 275 10.78 1.65 -17.45
C GLU A 275 9.55 2.44 -17.93
N SER A 276 8.58 1.77 -18.57
CA SER A 276 7.40 2.40 -19.16
C SER A 276 6.09 1.74 -18.72
N SER A 277 5.10 2.55 -18.35
CA SER A 277 3.75 2.06 -18.06
C SER A 277 2.88 2.09 -19.32
N SER A 278 1.98 1.11 -19.46
CA SER A 278 0.90 1.19 -20.46
C SER A 278 -0.24 2.09 -19.97
N SER A 279 -1.17 2.48 -20.85
CA SER A 279 -2.31 3.32 -20.47
C SER A 279 -3.18 2.68 -19.39
N LEU A 280 -3.80 3.51 -18.55
CA LEU A 280 -4.65 3.10 -17.43
C LEU A 280 -5.70 2.08 -17.88
N PHE A 281 -6.44 2.39 -18.95
CA PHE A 281 -7.56 1.56 -19.41
C PHE A 281 -7.13 0.17 -19.89
N LYS A 282 -5.99 0.10 -20.60
CA LYS A 282 -5.45 -1.18 -21.09
C LYS A 282 -5.04 -2.08 -19.93
N GLN A 283 -4.38 -1.51 -18.90
CA GLN A 283 -4.07 -2.26 -17.70
C GLN A 283 -5.35 -2.67 -16.98
N TRP A 284 -6.26 -1.72 -16.74
CA TRP A 284 -7.47 -1.94 -15.95
C TRP A 284 -8.34 -3.09 -16.43
N SER A 285 -8.60 -3.17 -17.74
CA SER A 285 -9.50 -4.17 -18.34
C SER A 285 -8.99 -5.61 -18.25
N THR A 286 -7.67 -5.79 -18.09
CA THR A 286 -7.00 -7.09 -18.13
C THR A 286 -6.33 -7.47 -16.80
N SER A 287 -6.53 -6.64 -15.77
CA SER A 287 -5.90 -6.76 -14.47
C SER A 287 -6.79 -7.46 -13.45
N ASN A 288 -6.15 -8.19 -12.53
CA ASN A 288 -6.79 -8.67 -11.31
C ASN A 288 -7.01 -7.54 -10.30
N GLU A 289 -7.65 -7.87 -9.17
CA GLU A 289 -8.08 -6.96 -8.12
C GLU A 289 -6.91 -6.23 -7.46
N ILE A 290 -5.76 -6.91 -7.29
CA ILE A 290 -4.57 -6.30 -6.66
C ILE A 290 -3.94 -5.26 -7.57
N VAL A 291 -3.77 -5.57 -8.86
CA VAL A 291 -3.24 -4.61 -9.83
C VAL A 291 -4.21 -3.44 -10.00
N LYS A 292 -5.52 -3.70 -10.04
CA LYS A 292 -6.54 -2.63 -10.02
C LYS A 292 -6.42 -1.78 -8.75
N ALA A 293 -6.18 -2.36 -7.58
CA ALA A 293 -5.95 -1.60 -6.35
C ALA A 293 -4.70 -0.68 -6.44
N MET A 294 -3.62 -1.12 -7.10
CA MET A 294 -2.46 -0.27 -7.38
C MET A 294 -2.83 0.90 -8.31
N LEU A 295 -3.56 0.63 -9.39
CA LEU A 295 -4.05 1.64 -10.32
C LEU A 295 -5.00 2.63 -9.63
N ILE A 296 -5.90 2.15 -8.76
CA ILE A 296 -6.76 3.01 -7.93
C ILE A 296 -5.88 3.99 -7.16
N ARG A 297 -4.83 3.54 -6.46
CA ARG A 297 -3.93 4.44 -5.75
C ARG A 297 -3.19 5.38 -6.68
N ALA A 298 -2.67 4.90 -7.82
CA ALA A 298 -1.95 5.71 -8.79
C ALA A 298 -2.81 6.91 -9.20
N TYR A 299 -4.05 6.70 -9.61
CA TYR A 299 -4.91 7.76 -10.14
C TYR A 299 -5.78 8.46 -9.09
N TYR A 300 -5.66 8.11 -7.80
CA TYR A 300 -6.33 8.81 -6.68
C TYR A 300 -5.46 9.96 -6.15
N LYS A 301 -5.52 11.13 -6.82
CA LYS A 301 -4.97 12.42 -6.34
C LYS A 301 -3.51 12.34 -5.82
N GLY A 302 -2.64 11.60 -6.52
CA GLY A 302 -1.22 11.42 -6.15
C GLY A 302 -0.29 12.54 -6.63
N MET A 303 0.94 12.57 -6.09
CA MET A 303 2.03 13.35 -6.67
C MET A 303 2.51 12.69 -7.96
N LYS A 304 3.06 13.46 -8.91
CA LYS A 304 3.53 12.92 -10.21
C LYS A 304 4.46 11.72 -10.06
N GLY A 305 5.42 11.78 -9.13
CA GLY A 305 6.33 10.66 -8.85
C GLY A 305 5.63 9.41 -8.32
N ASP A 306 4.70 9.56 -7.36
CA ASP A 306 3.88 8.44 -6.88
C ASP A 306 3.10 7.80 -8.02
N ILE A 307 2.44 8.61 -8.87
CA ILE A 307 1.63 8.14 -10.00
C ILE A 307 2.49 7.30 -10.94
N GLU A 308 3.64 7.83 -11.35
CA GLU A 308 4.55 7.15 -12.26
C GLU A 308 5.06 5.83 -11.67
N MET A 309 5.54 5.86 -10.42
CA MET A 309 6.04 4.67 -9.73
C MET A 309 4.96 3.59 -9.60
N LEU A 310 3.74 3.97 -9.17
CA LEU A 310 2.62 3.04 -8.98
C LEU A 310 2.14 2.45 -10.31
N SER A 311 2.10 3.25 -11.39
CA SER A 311 1.73 2.78 -12.73
C SER A 311 2.77 1.83 -13.35
N LYS A 312 4.05 1.98 -12.98
CA LYS A 312 5.11 1.03 -13.37
C LYS A 312 5.01 -0.26 -12.54
N TYR A 313 4.78 -0.17 -11.23
CA TYR A 313 4.55 -1.34 -10.39
C TYR A 313 3.29 -2.13 -10.80
N SER A 314 2.21 -1.44 -11.18
CA SER A 314 1.00 -2.13 -11.67
C SER A 314 1.27 -2.91 -12.95
N ALA A 315 2.04 -2.34 -13.88
CA ALA A 315 2.48 -3.04 -15.09
C ALA A 315 3.34 -4.26 -14.74
N GLN A 316 4.28 -4.12 -13.81
CA GLN A 316 5.20 -5.20 -13.41
C GLN A 316 4.45 -6.36 -12.76
N TRP A 317 3.54 -6.06 -11.85
CA TRP A 317 2.73 -7.09 -11.20
C TRP A 317 1.73 -7.73 -12.15
N MET A 318 1.19 -6.97 -13.11
CA MET A 318 0.35 -7.53 -14.17
C MET A 318 1.13 -8.53 -15.04
N GLU A 319 2.37 -8.23 -15.40
CA GLU A 319 3.23 -9.18 -16.14
C GLU A 319 3.53 -10.42 -15.32
N ARG A 320 3.87 -10.28 -14.03
CA ARG A 320 4.09 -11.40 -13.12
C ARG A 320 2.87 -12.32 -13.05
N PHE A 321 1.69 -11.77 -12.78
CA PHE A 321 0.46 -12.57 -12.67
C PHE A 321 0.02 -13.22 -13.99
N ARG A 322 0.40 -12.66 -15.15
CA ARG A 322 0.17 -13.30 -16.45
C ARG A 322 1.15 -14.40 -16.76
N ALA A 323 2.41 -14.22 -16.36
CA ALA A 323 3.46 -15.20 -16.59
C ALA A 323 3.27 -16.44 -15.70
N ASP A 324 2.83 -16.24 -14.46
CA ASP A 324 2.65 -17.32 -13.49
C ASP A 324 1.52 -17.01 -12.49
N SER A 325 0.53 -17.88 -12.44
CA SER A 325 -0.58 -17.77 -11.47
C SER A 325 -0.14 -18.01 -10.02
N GLU A 326 1.00 -18.67 -9.80
CA GLU A 326 1.53 -19.00 -8.46
C GLU A 326 2.07 -17.77 -7.72
N TRP A 327 2.22 -16.61 -8.38
CA TRP A 327 2.66 -15.38 -7.70
C TRP A 327 1.79 -15.00 -6.51
N MET A 328 0.49 -15.27 -6.55
CA MET A 328 -0.39 -15.03 -5.41
C MET A 328 -0.07 -15.94 -4.23
N ASP A 329 0.22 -17.21 -4.49
CA ASP A 329 0.60 -18.16 -3.46
C ASP A 329 2.00 -17.85 -2.93
N PHE A 330 2.91 -17.41 -3.78
CA PHE A 330 4.22 -16.91 -3.38
C PHE A 330 4.11 -15.67 -2.47
N ILE A 331 3.27 -14.68 -2.83
CA ILE A 331 3.00 -13.52 -1.95
C ILE A 331 2.51 -13.97 -0.58
N ARG A 332 1.53 -14.89 -0.54
CA ARG A 332 1.01 -15.44 0.71
C ARG A 332 2.09 -16.20 1.49
N LYS A 333 2.92 -16.99 0.82
CA LYS A 333 4.02 -17.76 1.40
C LYS A 333 5.08 -16.86 2.04
N VAL A 334 5.45 -15.76 1.38
CA VAL A 334 6.42 -14.79 1.91
C VAL A 334 5.89 -14.10 3.18
N HIS A 335 4.58 -13.94 3.29
CA HIS A 335 3.91 -13.37 4.47
C HIS A 335 3.41 -14.43 5.47
N TYR A 336 3.65 -15.71 5.19
CA TYR A 336 3.14 -16.81 6.00
C TYR A 336 3.87 -16.86 7.36
N LYS A 337 3.11 -17.17 8.42
CA LYS A 337 3.62 -17.27 9.80
C LYS A 337 4.31 -16.00 10.35
N LEU A 338 4.15 -14.84 9.72
CA LEU A 338 4.61 -13.59 10.33
C LEU A 338 3.87 -13.32 11.66
N PRO A 339 4.53 -12.74 12.67
CA PRO A 339 3.91 -12.52 13.98
C PRO A 339 2.68 -11.62 13.89
N VAL A 340 1.59 -12.06 14.50
CA VAL A 340 0.40 -11.24 14.70
C VAL A 340 0.76 -10.09 15.65
N TRP A 341 0.29 -8.88 15.33
CA TRP A 341 0.54 -7.74 16.20
C TRP A 341 -0.29 -7.82 17.49
N THR A 342 0.17 -7.18 18.56
CA THR A 342 -0.45 -7.23 19.88
C THR A 342 -0.62 -5.85 20.49
N LEU A 343 -1.59 -5.72 21.41
CA LEU A 343 -1.83 -4.47 22.14
C LEU A 343 -0.61 -4.01 22.96
N GLU A 344 0.27 -4.94 23.38
CA GLU A 344 1.48 -4.59 24.11
C GLU A 344 2.44 -3.76 23.24
N GLU A 345 2.50 -4.02 21.92
CA GLU A 345 3.36 -3.29 21.00
C GLU A 345 2.98 -1.80 20.91
N ILE A 346 1.73 -1.44 21.21
CA ILE A 346 1.25 -0.05 21.22
C ILE A 346 1.11 0.54 22.63
N ARG A 347 1.36 -0.24 23.70
CA ARG A 347 1.20 0.22 25.09
C ARG A 347 2.01 1.50 25.34
N GLY A 348 1.34 2.54 25.83
CA GLY A 348 1.94 3.84 26.13
C GLY A 348 2.05 4.80 24.93
N GLY A 349 1.60 4.39 23.74
CA GLY A 349 1.55 5.26 22.55
C GLY A 349 2.91 5.59 21.98
N LEU A 350 2.98 6.63 21.14
CA LEU A 350 4.23 7.07 20.52
C LEU A 350 5.12 7.82 21.53
N ARG A 351 6.39 7.38 21.64
CA ARG A 351 7.41 8.00 22.52
C ARG A 351 8.56 8.60 21.72
N VAL A 352 9.46 9.31 22.40
CA VAL A 352 10.60 9.99 21.77
C VAL A 352 11.50 9.00 21.05
N GLU A 353 11.79 7.86 21.68
CA GLU A 353 12.61 6.78 21.14
C GLU A 353 11.98 6.05 19.94
N ASP A 354 10.66 6.16 19.78
CA ASP A 354 9.93 5.55 18.67
C ASP A 354 10.06 6.38 17.39
N VAL A 355 10.51 7.65 17.47
CA VAL A 355 10.70 8.52 16.31
C VAL A 355 12.11 8.36 15.74
N PRO A 356 12.28 7.80 14.52
CA PRO A 356 13.60 7.69 13.91
C PRO A 356 14.17 9.09 13.61
N LEU A 357 15.44 9.33 13.94
CA LEU A 357 16.09 10.63 13.70
C LEU A 357 16.05 11.02 12.22
N GLN A 358 16.28 10.06 11.33
CA GLN A 358 16.17 10.18 9.87
C GLN A 358 14.75 10.51 9.39
N GLY A 359 13.72 10.25 10.20
CA GLY A 359 12.33 10.63 9.95
C GLY A 359 12.10 12.14 9.98
N ILE A 360 13.00 12.88 10.64
CA ILE A 360 13.12 14.33 10.49
C ILE A 360 14.12 14.55 9.36
N ASP A 361 13.67 15.05 8.22
CA ASP A 361 14.50 15.37 7.07
C ASP A 361 14.14 16.75 6.49
N PHE A 362 14.82 17.14 5.41
CA PHE A 362 14.58 18.42 4.76
C PHE A 362 13.24 18.52 4.02
N ASN A 363 12.52 17.40 3.82
CA ASN A 363 11.18 17.41 3.21
C ASN A 363 10.09 17.73 4.25
N CYS A 364 10.37 17.55 5.54
CA CYS A 364 9.41 17.79 6.63
C CYS A 364 9.89 18.77 7.70
N SER A 365 11.10 19.34 7.56
CA SER A 365 11.70 20.30 8.50
C SER A 365 12.62 21.29 7.79
N ASN A 366 12.96 22.38 8.47
CA ASN A 366 13.90 23.42 7.99
C ASN A 366 15.37 23.08 8.26
N MET A 367 15.72 21.80 8.48
CA MET A 367 17.08 21.42 8.89
C MET A 367 18.15 21.80 7.86
N LEU A 368 17.81 21.74 6.57
CA LEU A 368 18.75 22.09 5.51
C LEU A 368 19.08 23.58 5.57
N ASP A 369 18.08 24.43 5.79
CA ASP A 369 18.30 25.87 5.92
C ASP A 369 19.13 26.20 7.16
N ILE A 370 18.91 25.50 8.27
CA ILE A 370 19.71 25.65 9.50
C ILE A 370 21.17 25.28 9.24
N LEU A 371 21.44 24.14 8.58
CA LEU A 371 22.80 23.72 8.23
C LEU A 371 23.46 24.73 7.30
N LEU A 372 22.73 25.21 6.29
CA LEU A 372 23.24 26.19 5.33
C LEU A 372 23.47 27.57 5.96
N GLN A 373 22.92 27.88 7.13
CA GLN A 373 23.13 29.15 7.84
C GLN A 373 24.23 29.07 8.90
N ASP A 374 24.74 27.89 9.21
CA ASP A 374 25.85 27.71 10.16
C ASP A 374 27.19 27.93 9.43
N ASP A 375 27.74 29.13 9.54
CA ASP A 375 28.97 29.53 8.85
C ASP A 375 30.18 28.65 9.23
N ILE A 376 30.26 28.18 10.48
CA ILE A 376 31.35 27.31 10.95
C ILE A 376 31.23 25.94 10.29
N PHE A 377 30.02 25.36 10.30
CA PHE A 377 29.76 24.09 9.64
C PHE A 377 30.00 24.18 8.13
N MET A 378 29.54 25.26 7.49
CA MET A 378 29.71 25.48 6.06
C MET A 378 31.18 25.63 5.67
N PHE A 379 31.98 26.37 6.45
CA PHE A 379 33.42 26.49 6.22
C PHE A 379 34.12 25.11 6.28
N GLN A 380 33.83 24.31 7.31
CA GLN A 380 34.40 22.96 7.46
C GLN A 380 34.00 22.03 6.31
N LEU A 381 32.76 22.14 5.84
CA LEU A 381 32.25 21.32 4.75
C LEU A 381 32.82 21.75 3.39
N GLU A 382 32.99 23.06 3.16
CA GLU A 382 33.66 23.62 1.98
C GLU A 382 35.12 23.16 1.90
N GLU A 383 35.85 23.24 3.01
CA GLU A 383 37.23 22.77 3.12
C GLU A 383 37.34 21.26 2.83
N ALA A 384 36.47 20.45 3.43
CA ALA A 384 36.49 19.00 3.28
C ALA A 384 36.11 18.52 1.87
N LEU A 385 35.18 19.20 1.19
CA LEU A 385 34.72 18.83 -0.15
C LEU A 385 35.51 19.48 -1.27
N ASN A 386 36.21 20.58 -1.01
CA ASN A 386 36.85 21.45 -2.01
C ASN A 386 35.85 21.88 -3.12
N ARG A 387 34.66 22.36 -2.72
CA ARG A 387 33.52 22.68 -3.61
C ARG A 387 32.84 24.01 -3.27
N PRO A 388 32.22 24.69 -4.26
CA PRO A 388 31.47 25.93 -4.02
C PRO A 388 30.12 25.68 -3.31
N ARG A 389 29.65 26.64 -2.51
CA ARG A 389 28.42 26.53 -1.70
C ARG A 389 27.15 26.05 -2.44
N LYS A 390 26.92 26.48 -3.68
CA LYS A 390 25.74 26.06 -4.46
C LYS A 390 25.71 24.54 -4.66
N THR A 391 26.88 23.94 -4.94
CA THR A 391 27.00 22.49 -5.11
C THR A 391 26.99 21.75 -3.78
N ILE A 392 27.26 22.45 -2.66
CA ILE A 392 27.10 21.88 -1.31
C ILE A 392 25.64 21.64 -0.96
N LYS A 393 24.72 22.54 -1.33
CA LYS A 393 23.29 22.28 -1.11
C LYS A 393 22.83 21.02 -1.84
N GLU A 394 23.24 20.87 -3.10
CA GLU A 394 22.95 19.69 -3.92
C GLU A 394 23.56 18.42 -3.29
N TYR A 395 24.82 18.49 -2.89
CA TYR A 395 25.52 17.43 -2.15
C TYR A 395 24.77 17.05 -0.86
N LEU A 396 24.35 18.00 -0.04
CA LEU A 396 23.61 17.74 1.20
C LEU A 396 22.27 17.07 0.90
N CYS A 397 21.50 17.56 -0.08
CA CYS A 397 20.23 16.93 -0.48
C CYS A 397 20.44 15.47 -0.91
N GLU A 398 21.42 15.24 -1.78
CA GLU A 398 21.75 13.91 -2.31
C GLU A 398 22.22 12.98 -1.20
N THR A 399 23.23 13.37 -0.41
CA THR A 399 23.80 12.52 0.65
C THR A 399 22.85 12.29 1.81
N ILE A 400 22.04 13.28 2.22
CA ILE A 400 20.98 13.06 3.22
C ILE A 400 20.00 12.00 2.73
N TRP A 401 19.65 12.02 1.44
CA TRP A 401 18.78 11.01 0.88
C TRP A 401 19.49 9.65 0.78
N THR A 402 20.63 9.56 0.08
CA THR A 402 21.28 8.28 -0.22
C THR A 402 21.91 7.60 0.99
N GLN A 403 22.44 8.36 1.94
CA GLN A 403 23.21 7.83 3.09
C GLN A 403 22.42 7.71 4.38
N ARG A 404 21.21 8.31 4.46
CA ARG A 404 20.44 8.36 5.70
C ARG A 404 18.97 8.04 5.48
N GLY A 405 18.29 8.82 4.65
CA GLY A 405 16.84 8.71 4.49
C GLY A 405 16.41 7.49 3.69
N GLY A 406 17.07 7.24 2.56
CA GLY A 406 16.78 6.24 1.54
C GLY A 406 17.38 4.86 1.79
N VAL A 407 18.19 4.70 2.84
CA VAL A 407 18.85 3.41 3.13
C VAL A 407 17.82 2.35 3.49
N ASN A 408 17.82 1.26 2.73
CA ASN A 408 16.93 0.11 2.91
C ASN A 408 17.79 -1.16 2.95
N TYR A 409 17.87 -1.78 4.13
CA TYR A 409 18.73 -2.94 4.40
C TYR A 409 18.09 -4.28 4.00
N ARG A 410 16.90 -4.26 3.38
CA ARG A 410 16.21 -5.47 2.96
C ARG A 410 16.92 -6.10 1.76
N LYS A 411 16.90 -7.42 1.74
CA LYS A 411 17.30 -8.22 0.59
C LYS A 411 16.31 -8.03 -0.54
N TYR A 412 16.75 -8.28 -1.77
CA TYR A 412 15.82 -8.26 -2.88
C TYR A 412 14.99 -9.53 -2.86
N ILE A 413 13.74 -9.45 -3.34
CA ILE A 413 12.86 -10.61 -3.39
C ILE A 413 13.45 -11.74 -4.24
N THR A 414 14.31 -11.41 -5.20
CA THR A 414 15.09 -12.34 -6.02
C THR A 414 15.97 -13.27 -5.20
N ASP A 415 16.41 -12.81 -4.03
CA ASP A 415 17.28 -13.55 -3.10
C ASP A 415 16.47 -14.45 -2.14
N TYR A 416 15.15 -14.54 -2.31
CA TYR A 416 14.31 -15.41 -1.49
C TYR A 416 14.58 -16.88 -1.84
N PRO A 417 14.83 -17.79 -0.88
CA PRO A 417 15.32 -19.16 -1.15
C PRO A 417 14.44 -20.04 -2.05
N SER A 418 13.19 -19.65 -2.26
CA SER A 418 12.24 -20.37 -3.13
C SER A 418 11.69 -19.49 -4.24
N THR A 419 12.43 -18.47 -4.68
CA THR A 419 12.02 -17.74 -5.88
C THR A 419 11.94 -18.72 -7.04
N LEU A 420 10.75 -18.78 -7.62
CA LEU A 420 10.54 -19.33 -8.97
C LEU A 420 11.63 -18.74 -9.87
N THR A 421 12.14 -19.55 -10.79
CA THR A 421 13.26 -19.31 -11.73
C THR A 421 13.07 -18.07 -12.61
N VAL A 422 12.97 -16.90 -12.00
CA VAL A 422 12.93 -15.61 -12.69
C VAL A 422 14.35 -15.08 -12.61
N ASN A 423 15.04 -15.10 -13.76
CA ASN A 423 16.35 -14.47 -13.96
C ASN A 423 16.24 -12.95 -13.79
N LEU A 424 16.06 -12.47 -12.57
CA LEU A 424 16.10 -11.07 -12.22
C LEU A 424 17.47 -10.79 -11.62
N GLN A 425 18.27 -9.97 -12.31
CA GLN A 425 19.50 -9.45 -11.75
C GLN A 425 19.13 -8.34 -10.76
N ALA A 426 19.47 -8.56 -9.49
CA ALA A 426 19.41 -7.52 -8.48
C ALA A 426 20.48 -6.45 -8.79
N PRO A 427 20.18 -5.15 -8.65
CA PRO A 427 21.21 -4.14 -8.72
C PRO A 427 22.21 -4.34 -7.57
N GLU A 428 23.51 -4.27 -7.88
CA GLU A 428 24.57 -4.38 -6.86
C GLU A 428 24.41 -3.26 -5.83
N ASN A 429 24.22 -3.63 -4.56
CA ASN A 429 24.19 -2.68 -3.44
C ASN A 429 25.61 -2.41 -2.93
N ASN A 430 26.50 -1.90 -3.80
CA ASN A 430 27.82 -1.43 -3.38
C ASN A 430 27.69 0.01 -2.87
N PHE A 431 27.13 0.15 -1.66
CA PHE A 431 27.03 1.45 -1.01
C PHE A 431 28.23 1.66 -0.07
N GLU A 432 29.24 2.39 -0.51
CA GLU A 432 30.30 2.87 0.36
C GLU A 432 29.86 4.17 1.05
N PRO A 433 29.89 4.24 2.40
CA PRO A 433 29.58 5.47 3.12
C PRO A 433 30.52 6.61 2.73
N ASP A 434 29.99 7.80 2.49
CA ASP A 434 30.80 8.99 2.21
C ASP A 434 31.47 9.43 3.53
N PRO A 435 32.82 9.46 3.60
CA PRO A 435 33.54 9.78 4.83
C PRO A 435 33.26 11.21 5.31
N VAL A 436 33.05 12.17 4.41
CA VAL A 436 32.71 13.56 4.76
C VAL A 436 31.32 13.62 5.36
N PHE A 437 30.35 12.92 4.76
CA PHE A 437 29.00 12.84 5.28
C PHE A 437 28.97 12.24 6.69
N VAL A 438 29.62 11.08 6.87
CA VAL A 438 29.64 10.36 8.15
C VAL A 438 30.33 11.18 9.24
N LYS A 439 31.44 11.84 8.93
CA LYS A 439 32.26 12.57 9.91
C LYS A 439 31.68 13.93 10.28
N LEU A 440 31.19 14.71 9.30
CA LEU A 440 30.80 16.11 9.51
C LEU A 440 29.28 16.31 9.50
N VAL A 441 28.57 15.71 8.54
CA VAL A 441 27.16 16.04 8.28
C VAL A 441 26.22 15.26 9.20
N LEU A 442 26.42 13.95 9.34
CA LEU A 442 25.53 13.06 10.10
C LEU A 442 25.40 13.43 11.59
N PRO A 443 26.49 13.79 12.32
CA PRO A 443 26.37 14.21 13.71
C PRO A 443 25.49 15.45 13.88
N ARG A 444 25.67 16.46 13.02
CA ARG A 444 24.86 17.69 13.03
C ARG A 444 23.40 17.41 12.73
N LEU A 445 23.11 16.58 11.73
CA LEU A 445 21.75 16.16 11.42
C LEU A 445 21.07 15.44 12.58
N ASN A 446 21.77 14.54 13.26
CA ASN A 446 21.24 13.81 14.40
C ASN A 446 20.93 14.74 15.58
N GLU A 447 21.81 15.70 15.86
CA GLU A 447 21.59 16.73 16.88
C GLU A 447 20.32 17.56 16.58
N LEU A 448 20.22 18.08 15.35
CA LEU A 448 19.06 18.88 14.91
C LEU A 448 17.76 18.07 14.94
N SER A 449 17.81 16.84 14.45
CA SER A 449 16.64 15.94 14.43
C SER A 449 16.15 15.65 15.85
N TYR A 450 17.07 15.36 16.78
CA TYR A 450 16.73 15.10 18.17
C TYR A 450 16.11 16.33 18.86
N LYS A 451 16.72 17.51 18.68
CA LYS A 451 16.17 18.78 19.19
C LYS A 451 14.75 19.02 18.68
N GLU A 452 14.49 18.77 17.41
CA GLU A 452 13.17 18.94 16.80
C GLU A 452 12.14 17.95 17.38
N ILE A 453 12.51 16.67 17.53
CA ILE A 453 11.63 15.65 18.13
C ILE A 453 11.23 16.05 19.55
N VAL A 454 12.21 16.39 20.41
CA VAL A 454 11.96 16.81 21.79
C VAL A 454 11.03 18.03 21.82
N ARG A 455 11.24 19.00 20.91
CA ARG A 455 10.39 20.17 20.78
C ARG A 455 8.94 19.80 20.43
N LYS A 456 8.71 18.88 19.49
CA LYS A 456 7.35 18.42 19.11
C LYS A 456 6.62 17.73 20.26
N PHE A 457 7.32 16.92 21.04
CA PHE A 457 6.74 16.29 22.22
C PHE A 457 6.35 17.32 23.28
N LYS A 458 7.21 18.31 23.57
CA LYS A 458 6.88 19.41 24.50
C LYS A 458 5.64 20.19 24.07
N ILE A 459 5.50 20.48 22.77
CA ILE A 459 4.30 21.15 22.22
C ILE A 459 3.05 20.30 22.49
N SER A 460 3.12 18.99 22.24
CA SER A 460 1.97 18.08 22.43
C SER A 460 1.59 17.96 23.92
N GLN A 461 2.57 17.88 24.82
CA GLN A 461 2.36 17.85 26.26
C GLN A 461 1.71 19.14 26.78
N LYS A 462 2.16 20.31 26.30
CA LYS A 462 1.56 21.61 26.64
C LYS A 462 0.10 21.68 26.19
N ALA A 463 -0.19 21.24 24.96
CA ALA A 463 -1.55 21.21 24.44
C ALA A 463 -2.49 20.30 25.27
N MET A 464 -1.98 19.15 25.72
CA MET A 464 -2.75 18.22 26.56
C MET A 464 -3.06 18.82 27.94
N LYS A 465 -2.07 19.45 28.60
CA LYS A 465 -2.27 20.12 29.90
C LYS A 465 -3.33 21.22 29.82
N ASN A 466 -3.27 22.04 28.78
CA ASN A 466 -4.25 23.11 28.57
C ASN A 466 -5.67 22.57 28.37
N LYS A 467 -5.84 21.45 27.64
CA LYS A 467 -7.15 20.81 27.44
C LYS A 467 -7.74 20.28 28.76
N ILE A 468 -6.89 19.72 29.64
CA ILE A 468 -7.31 19.23 30.95
C ILE A 468 -7.71 20.39 31.88
N GLN A 469 -6.99 21.52 31.83
CA GLN A 469 -7.31 22.70 32.64
C GLN A 469 -8.62 23.35 32.18
N GLY A 470 -8.83 23.55 30.87
CA GLY A 470 -10.07 24.16 30.36
C GLY A 470 -11.34 23.32 30.59
N ASN A 471 -11.21 22.01 30.78
CA ASN A 471 -12.34 21.14 31.16
C ASN A 471 -12.69 21.20 32.65
N LYS A 472 -11.87 21.84 33.51
CA LYS A 472 -12.15 22.01 34.94
C LYS A 472 -12.84 23.34 35.25
N GLU A 473 -12.73 24.31 34.35
CA GLU A 473 -13.30 25.66 34.51
C GLU A 473 -14.71 25.78 33.94
N ASN A 474 -15.15 24.79 33.15
CA ASN A 474 -16.54 24.61 32.71
C ASN A 474 -17.20 23.51 33.53
#